data_AF-A0A1S4F7E8-F1
#
_entry.id   AF-A0A1S4F7E8-F1
#
_cell.length_a   1.000
_cell.length_b   1.000
_cell.length_c   1.000
_cell.angle_alpha   90.00
_cell.angle_beta   90.00
_cell.angle_gamma   90.00
#
_symmetry.space_group_name_H-M   'P 1'
#
loop_
_entity.id
_entity.type
_entity.pdbx_description
1 polymer ?
#
loop_
_entity_poly.entity_id
_entity_poly.type
_entity_poly.pdbx_seq_one_letter_code
_entity_poly.pdbx_strand_id
1 'polypeptide(L)'
;MLFWFLEFRWIVYFFVVSRSIFVRQQELSGINFRRSKLSLKDSQIAMSEPDYIDTDYESDEYYDEQGRKVKEFESFTETEPEVEQGYPCATNGQAEDVDFTADDAEYVSFQQMELNREEPLEQTRNIETGSSKLEEFSRKLASSSKGSSLTHPGYTKEDMSPTVRDPRCKSDTLLACLWPVYVGNFRCENRSDEFDSVREYFAWKGLHVRLWFRNIDEYHRDFQSKAGIYDMLVYFVSERDADYAIRKCHREIYKGYPLNVFPGREPVYFDPSRSLQATRMKSGRIYSELFFEKHVKFIQKVTVTCAVKFDTRSGAMEFASTADKAKAQFGERLFKFKPVPHRLRKQRFLEQDILDQIEAYLAYHPNALQMDPNDKYANMLLRNERPNVDPKPKQPVLPLRRGPTKQMQQKRLQQKISRERRRIAKAMAEGRKPRCFDRNKPAKQRFKKMVQKMKQGFQNGVGEF
;
A
#
# COMPACT_ATOMS: atom_id res chain seq x y z
N MET A 1 38.45 6.61 61.33
CA MET A 1 37.08 7.16 61.44
C MET A 1 36.85 8.44 60.60
N LEU A 2 37.79 9.38 60.52
CA LEU A 2 37.63 10.62 59.72
C LEU A 2 37.53 10.41 58.20
N PHE A 3 38.12 9.34 57.66
CA PHE A 3 38.10 9.06 56.20
C PHE A 3 36.71 8.62 55.69
N TRP A 4 35.95 7.89 56.52
CA TRP A 4 34.60 7.42 56.18
C TRP A 4 33.57 8.56 56.14
N PHE A 5 33.79 9.64 56.90
CA PHE A 5 32.89 10.80 56.89
C PHE A 5 33.04 11.67 55.64
N LEU A 6 34.20 11.64 54.98
CA LEU A 6 34.44 12.41 53.76
C LEU A 6 33.80 11.75 52.54
N GLU A 7 33.87 10.43 52.41
CA GLU A 7 33.21 9.73 51.28
C GLU A 7 31.68 9.81 51.35
N PHE A 8 31.09 9.76 52.55
CA PHE A 8 29.64 9.86 52.69
C PHE A 8 29.10 11.25 52.30
N ARG A 9 29.88 12.32 52.53
CA ARG A 9 29.48 13.68 52.10
C ARG A 9 29.47 13.82 50.58
N TRP A 10 30.40 13.17 49.88
CA TRP A 10 30.43 13.21 48.41
C TRP A 10 29.24 12.47 47.80
N ILE A 11 28.84 11.33 48.35
CA ILE A 11 27.68 10.56 47.87
C ILE A 11 26.38 11.36 48.06
N VAL A 12 26.19 11.97 49.24
CA VAL A 12 25.00 12.81 49.50
C VAL A 12 24.99 14.05 48.60
N TYR A 13 26.13 14.69 48.40
CA TYR A 13 26.23 15.86 47.51
C TYR A 13 25.93 15.47 46.05
N PHE A 14 26.43 14.32 45.59
CA PHE A 14 26.17 13.81 44.25
C PHE A 14 24.67 13.50 44.03
N PHE A 15 24.00 12.92 45.04
CA PHE A 15 22.55 12.68 44.97
C PHE A 15 21.73 13.96 44.97
N VAL A 16 22.10 14.98 45.77
CA VAL A 16 21.39 16.26 45.81
C VAL A 16 21.55 17.04 44.50
N VAL A 17 22.76 17.08 43.94
CA VAL A 17 23.02 17.75 42.67
C VAL A 17 22.34 17.02 41.51
N SER A 18 22.41 15.68 41.47
CA SER A 18 21.75 14.89 40.42
C SER A 18 20.23 15.05 40.45
N ARG A 19 19.63 15.11 41.64
CA ARG A 19 18.19 15.34 41.79
C ARG A 19 17.79 16.77 41.39
N SER A 20 18.63 17.77 41.65
CA SER A 20 18.39 19.16 41.24
C SER A 20 18.48 19.34 39.71
N ILE A 21 19.42 18.65 39.06
CA ILE A 21 19.55 18.63 37.59
C ILE A 21 18.34 17.93 36.94
N PHE A 22 17.90 16.80 37.51
CA PHE A 22 16.72 16.07 37.02
C PHE A 22 15.42 16.89 37.14
N VAL A 23 15.24 17.63 38.24
CA VAL A 23 14.08 18.51 38.43
C VAL A 23 14.11 19.70 37.45
N ARG A 24 15.29 20.31 37.21
CA ARG A 24 15.42 21.37 36.19
C ARG A 24 15.21 20.86 34.76
N GLN A 25 15.55 19.61 34.45
CA GLN A 25 15.26 19.01 33.14
C GLN A 25 13.75 18.74 32.95
N GLN A 26 13.02 18.38 34.01
CA GLN A 26 11.55 18.29 33.97
C GLN A 26 10.88 19.67 33.84
N GLU A 27 11.42 20.72 34.45
CA GLU A 27 10.89 22.07 34.30
C GLU A 27 11.12 22.64 32.89
N LEU A 28 12.29 22.42 32.29
CA LEU A 28 12.59 22.89 30.92
C LEU A 28 11.80 22.13 29.84
N SER A 29 11.55 20.84 30.03
CA SER A 29 10.65 20.05 29.15
C SER A 29 9.17 20.42 29.36
N GLY A 30 8.76 20.81 30.56
CA GLY A 30 7.42 21.33 30.86
C GLY A 30 7.14 22.74 30.30
N ILE A 31 8.16 23.60 30.20
CA ILE A 31 8.01 24.99 29.71
C ILE A 31 7.87 25.04 28.17
N ASN A 32 8.61 24.20 27.43
CA ASN A 32 8.44 24.09 25.97
C ASN A 32 7.10 23.44 25.57
N PHE A 33 6.50 22.63 26.45
CA PHE A 33 5.17 22.06 26.24
C PHE A 33 4.00 23.01 26.60
N ARG A 34 4.28 24.11 27.34
CA ARG A 34 3.26 25.12 27.69
C ARG A 34 3.11 26.22 26.63
N ARG A 35 4.14 26.50 25.81
CA ARG A 35 4.03 27.48 24.70
C ARG A 35 3.27 26.96 23.48
N SER A 36 3.18 25.64 23.28
CA SER A 36 2.38 25.02 22.21
C SER A 36 0.91 24.76 22.58
N LYS A 37 0.53 24.90 23.87
CA LYS A 37 -0.82 24.60 24.40
C LYS A 37 -1.78 25.79 24.51
N LEU A 38 -1.37 26.99 24.10
CA LEU A 38 -2.25 28.18 24.08
C LEU A 38 -3.02 28.36 22.77
N SER A 39 -2.84 27.48 21.77
CA SER A 39 -3.54 27.55 20.47
C SER A 39 -4.51 26.38 20.20
N LEU A 40 -4.72 25.47 21.16
CA LEU A 40 -5.47 24.22 20.95
C LEU A 40 -6.32 23.83 22.16
N LYS A 41 -7.02 24.81 22.74
CA LYS A 41 -8.12 24.56 23.68
C LYS A 41 -9.45 24.63 22.94
N ASP A 42 -9.72 23.60 22.14
CA ASP A 42 -11.07 23.17 21.73
C ASP A 42 -10.96 21.77 21.13
N SER A 43 -10.76 20.77 21.99
CA SER A 43 -11.16 19.35 21.83
C SER A 43 -10.44 18.47 22.85
N GLN A 44 -11.08 18.23 23.98
CA GLN A 44 -10.74 17.11 24.87
C GLN A 44 -11.46 15.86 24.37
N ILE A 45 -10.73 14.81 23.97
CA ILE A 45 -11.07 13.41 24.29
C ILE A 45 -9.76 12.65 24.55
N ALA A 46 -9.70 11.99 25.69
CA ALA A 46 -8.60 11.16 26.17
C ALA A 46 -8.31 9.98 25.22
N MET A 47 -7.04 9.72 24.95
CA MET A 47 -6.58 8.45 24.38
C MET A 47 -5.79 7.69 25.45
N SER A 48 -6.45 6.70 26.05
CA SER A 48 -5.78 5.54 26.63
C SER A 48 -5.31 4.61 25.50
N GLU A 49 -4.12 4.03 25.67
CA GLU A 49 -3.54 3.00 24.80
C GLU A 49 -4.50 1.83 24.56
N PRO A 50 -4.38 1.13 23.42
CA PRO A 50 -4.79 -0.26 23.37
C PRO A 50 -3.62 -1.18 23.00
N ASP A 51 -3.27 -2.03 23.95
CA ASP A 51 -2.90 -3.41 23.65
C ASP A 51 -4.13 -4.09 23.02
N TYR A 52 -4.01 -4.46 21.75
CA TYR A 52 -4.99 -5.36 21.13
C TYR A 52 -4.30 -6.22 20.07
N ILE A 53 -3.91 -7.42 20.49
CA ILE A 53 -3.65 -8.55 19.61
C ILE A 53 -5.01 -9.24 19.44
N ASP A 54 -5.63 -9.09 18.26
CA ASP A 54 -6.79 -9.88 17.85
C ASP A 54 -6.34 -10.73 16.64
N THR A 55 -6.03 -11.99 16.92
CA THR A 55 -5.56 -12.99 15.95
C THR A 55 -6.67 -13.99 15.62
N ASP A 56 -7.89 -13.52 15.38
CA ASP A 56 -8.94 -14.38 14.81
C ASP A 56 -9.05 -14.14 13.29
N TYR A 57 -8.12 -14.77 12.59
CA TYR A 57 -8.10 -14.89 11.13
C TYR A 57 -9.06 -16.01 10.70
N GLU A 58 -10.35 -15.68 10.57
CA GLU A 58 -11.30 -16.53 9.86
C GLU A 58 -11.21 -16.23 8.35
N SER A 59 -11.04 -17.27 7.53
CA SER A 59 -10.98 -17.18 6.08
C SER A 59 -12.26 -16.52 5.51
N ASP A 60 -12.11 -15.42 4.78
CA ASP A 60 -13.21 -14.75 4.11
C ASP A 60 -13.70 -15.61 2.93
N GLU A 61 -14.67 -16.50 3.19
CA GLU A 61 -15.42 -17.20 2.16
C GLU A 61 -16.04 -16.18 1.17
N TYR A 62 -15.89 -16.43 -0.13
CA TYR A 62 -16.35 -15.52 -1.17
C TYR A 62 -17.86 -15.61 -1.35
N TYR A 63 -18.56 -14.47 -1.28
CA TYR A 63 -19.98 -14.38 -1.66
C TYR A 63 -20.16 -13.39 -2.83
N ASP A 64 -20.95 -13.79 -3.85
CA ASP A 64 -21.27 -12.94 -5.00
C ASP A 64 -22.13 -11.72 -4.63
N GLU A 65 -22.45 -10.85 -5.60
CA GLU A 65 -23.29 -9.66 -5.35
C GLU A 65 -24.73 -10.01 -4.93
N GLN A 66 -25.11 -11.29 -5.02
CA GLN A 66 -26.38 -11.86 -4.60
C GLN A 66 -26.28 -12.60 -3.25
N GLY A 67 -25.10 -12.64 -2.63
CA GLY A 67 -24.87 -13.31 -1.33
C GLY A 67 -24.78 -14.83 -1.42
N ARG A 68 -24.43 -15.40 -2.57
CA ARG A 68 -24.18 -16.84 -2.74
C ARG A 68 -22.69 -17.14 -2.61
N LYS A 69 -22.34 -18.20 -1.88
CA LYS A 69 -20.96 -18.68 -1.75
C LYS A 69 -20.43 -19.05 -3.15
N VAL A 70 -19.41 -18.35 -3.63
CA VAL A 70 -18.73 -18.70 -4.88
C VAL A 70 -17.84 -19.87 -4.58
N LYS A 71 -18.12 -21.00 -5.25
CA LYS A 71 -17.24 -22.17 -5.20
C LYS A 71 -15.85 -21.72 -5.62
N GLU A 72 -14.86 -22.13 -4.83
CA GLU A 72 -13.45 -21.85 -5.07
C GLU A 72 -13.12 -22.15 -6.53
N PHE A 73 -12.34 -21.26 -7.15
CA PHE A 73 -11.77 -21.52 -8.46
C PHE A 73 -10.92 -22.79 -8.32
N GLU A 74 -11.44 -23.92 -8.82
CA GLU A 74 -10.64 -25.12 -9.02
C GLU A 74 -9.40 -24.69 -9.81
N SER A 75 -8.24 -24.94 -9.21
CA SER A 75 -6.94 -24.67 -9.78
C SER A 75 -6.85 -25.37 -11.13
N PHE A 76 -6.98 -24.60 -12.22
CA PHE A 76 -6.63 -25.10 -13.54
C PHE A 76 -5.12 -25.30 -13.59
N THR A 77 -4.70 -26.56 -13.56
CA THR A 77 -3.41 -26.96 -14.12
C THR A 77 -3.44 -26.62 -15.61
N GLU A 78 -2.46 -25.82 -16.06
CA GLU A 78 -2.22 -25.59 -17.48
C GLU A 78 -1.83 -26.94 -18.11
N THR A 79 -2.80 -27.65 -18.69
CA THR A 79 -2.51 -28.71 -19.65
C THR A 79 -2.34 -28.03 -21.00
N GLU A 80 -1.11 -28.06 -21.53
CA GLU A 80 -0.80 -27.60 -22.89
C GLU A 80 -1.71 -28.34 -23.90
N PRO A 81 -2.38 -27.65 -24.83
CA PRO A 81 -3.07 -28.33 -25.91
C PRO A 81 -2.05 -28.82 -26.94
N GLU A 82 -2.04 -30.13 -27.16
CA GLU A 82 -1.36 -30.76 -28.29
C GLU A 82 -1.92 -30.19 -29.61
N VAL A 83 -0.98 -29.89 -30.51
CA VAL A 83 -1.23 -29.38 -31.85
C VAL A 83 -1.72 -30.52 -32.73
N GLU A 84 -3.01 -30.53 -33.06
CA GLU A 84 -3.52 -31.32 -34.19
C GLU A 84 -3.79 -30.44 -35.41
N GLN A 85 -3.08 -30.78 -36.49
CA GLN A 85 -3.23 -30.26 -37.84
C GLN A 85 -4.43 -30.91 -38.54
N GLY A 86 -5.18 -30.13 -39.35
CA GLY A 86 -5.81 -30.71 -40.55
C GLY A 86 -7.15 -30.13 -41.03
N TYR A 87 -7.07 -29.27 -42.06
CA TYR A 87 -7.98 -29.13 -43.22
C TYR A 87 -9.43 -28.63 -43.03
N PRO A 88 -10.17 -28.29 -44.12
CA PRO A 88 -9.92 -27.18 -45.03
C PRO A 88 -11.14 -26.27 -45.23
N CYS A 89 -10.91 -25.19 -45.98
CA CYS A 89 -11.85 -24.16 -46.43
C CYS A 89 -13.10 -24.72 -47.15
N ALA A 90 -14.27 -24.15 -46.85
CA ALA A 90 -15.44 -24.19 -47.72
C ALA A 90 -16.22 -22.86 -47.64
N THR A 91 -16.63 -22.43 -48.82
CA THR A 91 -17.19 -21.14 -49.23
C THR A 91 -18.72 -21.06 -49.09
N ASN A 92 -19.20 -19.80 -49.19
CA ASN A 92 -20.55 -19.34 -49.56
C ASN A 92 -21.62 -19.25 -48.46
N GLY A 93 -22.20 -18.04 -48.37
CA GLY A 93 -23.43 -17.79 -47.60
C GLY A 93 -23.77 -16.30 -47.48
N GLN A 94 -24.24 -15.71 -48.58
CA GLN A 94 -25.26 -14.66 -48.71
C GLN A 94 -25.29 -13.50 -47.70
N ALA A 95 -24.98 -12.30 -48.21
CA ALA A 95 -25.34 -11.02 -47.62
C ALA A 95 -26.83 -10.75 -47.87
N GLU A 96 -27.59 -10.52 -46.79
CA GLU A 96 -28.91 -9.88 -46.86
C GLU A 96 -28.76 -8.40 -46.50
N ASP A 97 -29.23 -7.57 -47.43
CA ASP A 97 -29.39 -6.14 -47.30
C ASP A 97 -30.45 -5.82 -46.23
N VAL A 98 -30.06 -5.04 -45.22
CA VAL A 98 -31.01 -4.42 -44.29
C VAL A 98 -30.88 -2.91 -44.40
N ASP A 99 -31.83 -2.32 -45.13
CA ASP A 99 -32.14 -0.90 -45.12
C ASP A 99 -32.53 -0.47 -43.70
N PHE A 100 -31.76 0.45 -43.12
CA PHE A 100 -32.18 1.23 -41.96
C PHE A 100 -32.34 2.68 -42.39
N THR A 101 -33.60 3.08 -42.52
CA THR A 101 -34.02 4.45 -42.72
C THR A 101 -33.69 5.30 -41.49
N ALA A 102 -33.19 6.50 -41.76
CA ALA A 102 -33.00 7.58 -40.82
C ALA A 102 -34.31 7.98 -40.13
N ASP A 103 -34.26 8.23 -38.83
CA ASP A 103 -34.90 9.35 -38.14
C ASP A 103 -34.43 9.39 -36.67
N ASP A 104 -34.49 10.57 -36.08
CA ASP A 104 -34.15 10.95 -34.68
C ASP A 104 -32.68 11.30 -34.38
N ALA A 105 -32.22 12.37 -35.04
CA ALA A 105 -31.15 13.22 -34.56
C ALA A 105 -31.71 14.35 -33.67
N GLU A 106 -31.67 14.19 -32.34
CA GLU A 106 -31.79 15.32 -31.40
C GLU A 106 -31.37 14.91 -29.97
N TYR A 107 -30.08 15.08 -29.62
CA TYR A 107 -29.61 15.56 -28.29
C TYR A 107 -28.06 15.48 -28.17
N VAL A 108 -27.35 16.47 -28.72
CA VAL A 108 -25.97 16.77 -28.31
C VAL A 108 -25.79 18.29 -28.29
N SER A 109 -25.84 18.89 -27.11
CA SER A 109 -25.04 20.09 -26.79
C SER A 109 -25.03 20.30 -25.28
N PHE A 110 -23.89 20.06 -24.63
CA PHE A 110 -23.46 20.72 -23.39
C PHE A 110 -22.06 20.18 -23.01
N GLN A 111 -21.04 20.59 -23.76
CA GLN A 111 -19.64 20.68 -23.29
C GLN A 111 -18.77 21.33 -24.36
N GLN A 112 -18.97 22.63 -24.58
CA GLN A 112 -18.01 23.45 -25.30
C GLN A 112 -18.21 24.91 -24.90
N MET A 113 -17.63 25.29 -23.77
CA MET A 113 -17.30 26.66 -23.40
C MET A 113 -16.39 26.58 -22.18
N GLU A 114 -15.09 26.47 -22.43
CA GLU A 114 -14.00 26.95 -21.57
C GLU A 114 -12.67 26.64 -22.27
N LEU A 115 -12.39 27.41 -23.31
CA LEU A 115 -11.05 27.59 -23.85
C LEU A 115 -10.96 29.06 -24.26
N ASN A 116 -10.31 29.86 -23.42
CA ASN A 116 -9.60 31.10 -23.74
C ASN A 116 -9.14 31.72 -22.41
N ARG A 117 -8.02 31.21 -21.90
CA ARG A 117 -7.17 31.96 -20.97
C ARG A 117 -5.75 31.79 -21.45
N GLU A 118 -5.33 32.73 -22.30
CA GLU A 118 -3.94 32.90 -22.68
C GLU A 118 -3.18 33.35 -21.43
N GLU A 119 -2.30 32.49 -20.92
CA GLU A 119 -1.24 32.89 -20.00
C GLU A 119 0.10 32.93 -20.74
N PRO A 120 1.01 33.84 -20.36
CA PRO A 120 2.20 34.13 -21.15
C PRO A 120 3.23 33.01 -21.03
N LEU A 121 3.77 32.62 -22.19
CA LEU A 121 4.92 31.74 -22.35
C LEU A 121 6.19 32.45 -21.86
N GLU A 122 6.62 32.16 -20.63
CA GLU A 122 8.01 32.36 -20.21
C GLU A 122 8.71 31.02 -19.94
N GLN A 123 9.65 30.73 -20.84
CA GLN A 123 10.89 29.97 -20.64
C GLN A 123 10.85 28.68 -19.79
N THR A 124 10.49 27.58 -20.42
CA THR A 124 10.96 26.24 -20.03
C THR A 124 11.90 25.67 -21.10
N ARG A 125 13.17 26.10 -21.09
CA ARG A 125 14.28 25.34 -21.70
C ARG A 125 15.10 24.75 -20.54
N ASN A 126 15.34 23.44 -20.61
CA ASN A 126 16.17 22.58 -19.71
C ASN A 126 15.42 21.54 -18.84
N ILE A 127 14.57 20.69 -19.44
CA ILE A 127 14.14 19.41 -18.79
C ILE A 127 14.40 18.18 -19.69
N GLU A 128 15.06 18.32 -20.84
CA GLU A 128 15.28 17.19 -21.76
C GLU A 128 16.38 16.21 -21.34
N THR A 129 17.25 16.57 -20.39
CA THR A 129 18.39 15.73 -19.99
C THR A 129 18.07 14.67 -18.93
N GLY A 130 16.92 14.74 -18.26
CA GLY A 130 16.48 13.74 -17.28
C GLY A 130 15.71 12.55 -17.87
N SER A 131 15.08 12.73 -19.04
CA SER A 131 14.19 11.72 -19.63
C SER A 131 14.97 10.56 -20.26
N SER A 132 16.16 10.80 -20.83
CA SER A 132 16.92 9.75 -21.53
C SER A 132 17.48 8.69 -20.57
N LYS A 133 17.97 9.09 -19.39
CA LYS A 133 18.49 8.15 -18.38
C LYS A 133 17.40 7.25 -17.79
N LEU A 134 16.20 7.78 -17.60
CA LEU A 134 15.05 7.04 -17.04
C LEU A 134 14.45 6.05 -18.06
N GLU A 135 14.40 6.43 -19.33
CA GLU A 135 14.05 5.50 -20.41
C GLU A 135 15.11 4.41 -20.59
N GLU A 136 16.40 4.76 -20.53
CA GLU A 136 17.49 3.79 -20.62
C GLU A 136 17.45 2.80 -19.46
N PHE A 137 17.14 3.28 -18.25
CA PHE A 137 16.94 2.43 -17.07
C PHE A 137 15.74 1.47 -17.24
N SER A 138 14.62 1.97 -17.73
CA SER A 138 13.43 1.17 -18.02
C SER A 138 13.69 0.12 -19.12
N ARG A 139 14.46 0.47 -20.15
CA ARG A 139 14.90 -0.47 -21.20
C ARG A 139 15.88 -1.51 -20.67
N LYS A 140 16.83 -1.12 -19.82
CA LYS A 140 17.78 -2.03 -19.14
C LYS A 140 17.07 -3.03 -18.22
N LEU A 141 16.02 -2.59 -17.52
CA LEU A 141 15.16 -3.48 -16.73
C LEU A 141 14.42 -4.48 -17.62
N ALA A 142 13.90 -4.05 -18.77
CA ALA A 142 13.18 -4.92 -19.70
C ALA A 142 14.09 -5.90 -20.46
N SER A 143 15.35 -5.54 -20.73
CA SER A 143 16.29 -6.36 -21.53
C SER A 143 17.13 -7.37 -20.72
N SER A 144 17.11 -7.31 -19.39
CA SER A 144 17.96 -8.15 -18.51
C SER A 144 17.45 -9.59 -18.28
N SER A 145 16.41 -10.03 -18.98
CA SER A 145 15.75 -11.33 -18.73
C SER A 145 16.43 -12.55 -19.38
N LYS A 146 17.56 -12.38 -20.10
CA LYS A 146 18.29 -13.50 -20.73
C LYS A 146 19.64 -13.78 -20.05
N GLY A 147 19.65 -14.77 -19.15
CA GLY A 147 20.64 -15.86 -19.23
C GLY A 147 21.97 -15.79 -18.47
N SER A 148 22.35 -14.70 -17.78
CA SER A 148 23.49 -14.77 -16.84
C SER A 148 23.01 -14.70 -15.40
N SER A 149 23.16 -15.82 -14.68
CA SER A 149 23.17 -15.83 -13.22
C SER A 149 24.42 -15.08 -12.77
N LEU A 150 24.37 -13.74 -12.89
CA LEU A 150 25.31 -12.86 -12.19
C LEU A 150 25.08 -13.13 -10.72
N THR A 151 25.84 -14.05 -10.15
CA THR A 151 25.95 -14.24 -8.72
C THR A 151 26.59 -12.97 -8.16
N HIS A 152 26.00 -12.41 -7.11
CA HIS A 152 26.65 -11.34 -6.36
C HIS A 152 28.04 -11.85 -5.94
N PRO A 153 29.13 -11.11 -6.19
CA PRO A 153 30.43 -11.47 -5.64
C PRO A 153 30.28 -11.49 -4.10
N GLY A 154 30.82 -12.50 -3.43
CA GLY A 154 30.76 -12.56 -1.96
C GLY A 154 31.30 -11.29 -1.31
N TYR A 155 30.95 -11.06 -0.05
CA TYR A 155 31.38 -9.86 0.66
C TYR A 155 32.76 -10.04 1.28
N THR A 156 33.56 -8.97 1.25
CA THR A 156 34.74 -8.80 2.10
C THR A 156 34.37 -8.09 3.41
N LYS A 157 35.28 -8.05 4.38
CA LYS A 157 35.04 -7.34 5.65
C LYS A 157 34.93 -5.83 5.43
N GLU A 158 35.67 -5.33 4.45
CA GLU A 158 35.71 -3.93 4.05
C GLU A 158 34.37 -3.49 3.46
N ASP A 159 33.73 -4.35 2.65
CA ASP A 159 32.41 -4.08 2.06
C ASP A 159 31.30 -3.90 3.12
N MET A 160 31.44 -4.54 4.28
CA MET A 160 30.45 -4.44 5.36
C MET A 160 30.50 -3.12 6.15
N SER A 161 31.49 -2.28 5.88
CA SER A 161 31.73 -0.99 6.55
C SER A 161 31.82 0.13 5.52
N PRO A 162 30.69 0.53 4.91
CA PRO A 162 30.72 1.44 3.77
C PRO A 162 31.16 2.86 4.18
N THR A 163 32.10 3.40 3.41
CA THR A 163 32.69 4.73 3.62
C THR A 163 32.39 5.71 2.50
N VAL A 164 32.01 5.21 1.31
CA VAL A 164 31.68 6.03 0.14
C VAL A 164 30.31 6.66 0.32
N ARG A 165 30.27 8.00 0.35
CA ARG A 165 29.02 8.77 0.49
C ARG A 165 28.31 8.90 -0.85
N ASP A 166 26.99 8.66 -0.85
CA ASP A 166 26.12 9.00 -1.97
C ASP A 166 25.94 10.54 -2.01
N PRO A 167 26.36 11.22 -3.09
CA PRO A 167 26.25 12.67 -3.20
C PRO A 167 24.81 13.18 -3.25
N ARG A 168 23.82 12.31 -3.47
CA ARG A 168 22.39 12.65 -3.48
C ARG A 168 21.78 12.65 -2.07
N CYS A 169 22.45 12.05 -1.08
CA CYS A 169 21.96 12.03 0.28
C CYS A 169 22.13 13.41 0.93
N LYS A 170 21.06 13.94 1.53
CA LYS A 170 21.09 15.24 2.22
C LYS A 170 21.56 15.14 3.67
N SER A 171 21.57 13.93 4.24
CA SER A 171 21.99 13.72 5.62
C SER A 171 23.51 13.78 5.73
N ASP A 172 24.01 14.40 6.79
CA ASP A 172 25.45 14.39 7.07
C ASP A 172 25.93 13.15 7.81
N THR A 173 24.99 12.30 8.23
CA THR A 173 25.22 11.09 9.03
C THR A 173 25.80 9.92 8.20
N LEU A 174 26.08 8.81 8.88
CA LEU A 174 26.48 7.54 8.24
C LEU A 174 25.40 6.99 7.27
N LEU A 175 24.18 7.51 7.31
CA LEU A 175 23.13 7.17 6.35
C LEU A 175 23.53 7.51 4.92
N ALA A 176 24.35 8.57 4.74
CA ALA A 176 24.87 8.95 3.43
C ALA A 176 25.78 7.90 2.81
N CYS A 177 26.40 7.02 3.61
CA CYS A 177 27.23 5.92 3.12
C CYS A 177 26.41 4.69 2.70
N LEU A 178 25.09 4.71 2.89
CA LEU A 178 24.19 3.62 2.53
C LEU A 178 23.34 3.99 1.32
N TRP A 179 22.89 2.96 0.60
CA TRP A 179 22.18 3.10 -0.66
C TRP A 179 20.76 2.54 -0.51
N PRO A 180 19.74 3.41 -0.32
CA PRO A 180 18.38 2.98 -0.09
C PRO A 180 17.70 2.53 -1.38
N VAL A 181 16.93 1.47 -1.26
CA VAL A 181 16.02 0.94 -2.28
C VAL A 181 14.62 0.90 -1.68
N TYR A 182 13.66 1.46 -2.41
CA TYR A 182 12.25 1.32 -2.08
C TYR A 182 11.80 -0.10 -2.42
N VAL A 183 11.23 -0.80 -1.45
CA VAL A 183 10.64 -2.13 -1.59
C VAL A 183 9.18 -2.02 -1.19
N GLY A 184 8.28 -2.17 -2.15
CA GLY A 184 6.85 -2.21 -1.96
C GLY A 184 6.28 -3.61 -2.12
N ASN A 185 5.09 -3.80 -1.55
CA ASN A 185 4.34 -5.06 -1.58
C ASN A 185 5.06 -6.25 -0.91
N PHE A 186 5.90 -5.99 0.09
CA PHE A 186 6.65 -7.04 0.79
C PHE A 186 5.76 -7.72 1.83
N ARG A 187 5.52 -9.04 1.68
CA ARG A 187 4.64 -9.81 2.55
C ARG A 187 5.38 -10.36 3.77
N CYS A 188 4.96 -9.96 4.96
CA CYS A 188 5.37 -10.62 6.21
C CYS A 188 4.17 -11.32 6.85
N GLU A 189 4.35 -12.59 7.21
CA GLU A 189 3.32 -13.39 7.89
C GLU A 189 3.19 -12.96 9.35
N ASN A 190 4.33 -12.88 10.05
CA ASN A 190 4.43 -12.42 11.42
C ASN A 190 4.99 -11.00 11.45
N ARG A 191 4.36 -10.13 12.23
CA ARG A 191 4.80 -8.75 12.41
C ARG A 191 6.06 -8.63 13.27
N SER A 192 6.24 -9.53 14.23
CA SER A 192 7.44 -9.59 15.08
C SER A 192 8.71 -9.85 14.25
N ASP A 193 8.57 -10.64 13.18
CA ASP A 193 9.71 -11.17 12.42
C ASP A 193 9.92 -10.39 11.11
N GLU A 194 9.34 -9.19 11.01
CA GLU A 194 9.37 -8.37 9.79
C GLU A 194 10.81 -8.03 9.40
N PHE A 195 11.64 -7.62 10.37
CA PHE A 195 13.03 -7.31 10.10
C PHE A 195 13.79 -8.54 9.60
N ASP A 196 13.74 -9.64 10.34
CA ASP A 196 14.45 -10.87 9.97
C ASP A 196 13.97 -11.41 8.62
N SER A 197 12.68 -11.31 8.29
CA SER A 197 12.13 -11.71 6.98
C SER A 197 12.74 -10.92 5.82
N VAL A 198 12.91 -9.60 5.98
CA VAL A 198 13.54 -8.73 4.98
C VAL A 198 15.00 -9.12 4.80
N ARG A 199 15.74 -9.26 5.92
CA ARG A 199 17.16 -9.62 5.91
C ARG A 199 17.39 -10.98 5.28
N GLU A 200 16.58 -11.96 5.65
CA GLU A 200 16.63 -13.32 5.12
C GLU A 200 16.40 -13.36 3.60
N TYR A 201 15.36 -12.67 3.13
CA TYR A 201 15.05 -12.61 1.70
C TYR A 201 16.20 -12.02 0.89
N PHE A 202 16.75 -10.88 1.31
CA PHE A 202 17.86 -10.24 0.60
C PHE A 202 19.17 -11.01 0.76
N ALA A 203 19.45 -11.62 1.92
CA ALA A 203 20.61 -12.48 2.11
C ALA A 203 20.54 -13.73 1.23
N TRP A 204 19.36 -14.30 0.99
CA TRP A 204 19.17 -15.37 0.01
C TRP A 204 19.52 -14.94 -1.42
N LYS A 205 19.35 -13.64 -1.74
CA LYS A 205 19.83 -13.02 -2.98
C LYS A 205 21.31 -12.69 -2.99
N GLY A 206 22.02 -12.95 -1.90
CA GLY A 206 23.42 -12.57 -1.73
C GLY A 206 23.60 -11.08 -1.45
N LEU A 207 22.61 -10.42 -0.86
CA LEU A 207 22.64 -8.99 -0.55
C LEU A 207 22.56 -8.75 0.96
N HIS A 208 23.44 -7.90 1.48
CA HIS A 208 23.45 -7.52 2.88
C HIS A 208 22.59 -6.29 3.15
N VAL A 209 21.58 -6.46 4.00
CA VAL A 209 20.71 -5.36 4.46
C VAL A 209 21.26 -4.79 5.76
N ARG A 210 21.63 -3.50 5.73
CA ARG A 210 22.16 -2.80 6.90
C ARG A 210 21.09 -2.21 7.79
N LEU A 211 20.12 -1.57 7.16
CA LEU A 211 19.01 -0.93 7.82
C LEU A 211 17.79 -1.11 6.94
N TRP A 212 16.62 -1.05 7.54
CA TRP A 212 15.38 -0.83 6.83
C TRP A 212 14.55 0.18 7.61
N PHE A 213 13.65 0.86 6.91
CA PHE A 213 12.78 1.84 7.52
C PHE A 213 11.44 1.87 6.82
N ARG A 214 10.35 2.01 7.57
CA ARG A 214 8.99 2.11 7.05
C ARG A 214 8.36 3.44 7.45
N ASN A 215 7.54 3.99 6.57
CA ASN A 215 6.75 5.17 6.91
C ASN A 215 5.52 4.75 7.74
N ILE A 216 5.37 5.25 8.96
CA ILE A 216 4.25 4.92 9.86
C ILE A 216 3.11 5.94 9.68
N ASP A 217 2.54 5.98 8.49
CA ASP A 217 1.45 6.89 8.13
C ASP A 217 0.04 6.27 8.36
N GLU A 218 -1.01 6.99 7.96
CA GLU A 218 -2.39 6.51 8.05
C GLU A 218 -2.60 5.23 7.24
N TYR A 219 -2.02 5.13 6.04
CA TYR A 219 -2.15 3.95 5.20
C TYR A 219 -1.45 2.74 5.81
N HIS A 220 -0.31 2.93 6.48
CA HIS A 220 0.35 1.86 7.22
C HIS A 220 -0.59 1.25 8.27
N ARG A 221 -1.22 2.11 9.08
CA ARG A 221 -2.17 1.70 10.13
C ARG A 221 -3.45 1.10 9.56
N ASP A 222 -3.96 1.65 8.47
CA ASP A 222 -5.24 1.24 7.91
C ASP A 222 -5.17 0.01 7.02
N PHE A 223 -4.04 -0.20 6.35
CA PHE A 223 -3.85 -1.26 5.37
C PHE A 223 -2.64 -2.13 5.68
N GLN A 224 -1.42 -1.59 5.65
CA GLN A 224 -0.20 -2.41 5.57
C GLN A 224 -0.06 -3.35 6.77
N SER A 225 -0.24 -2.82 7.99
CA SER A 225 -0.19 -3.59 9.24
C SER A 225 -1.26 -4.69 9.30
N LYS A 226 -2.48 -4.41 8.83
CA LYS A 226 -3.59 -5.37 8.83
C LYS A 226 -3.41 -6.44 7.76
N ALA A 227 -2.94 -6.03 6.57
CA ALA A 227 -2.69 -6.91 5.45
C ALA A 227 -1.36 -7.66 5.58
N GLY A 228 -0.47 -7.26 6.50
CA GLY A 228 0.91 -7.73 6.59
C GLY A 228 1.66 -7.58 5.27
N ILE A 229 1.43 -6.48 4.56
CA ILE A 229 2.09 -6.14 3.28
C ILE A 229 2.66 -4.74 3.46
N TYR A 230 3.97 -4.63 3.35
CA TYR A 230 4.70 -3.42 3.74
C TYR A 230 5.42 -2.78 2.57
N ASP A 231 5.51 -1.45 2.65
CA ASP A 231 6.40 -0.63 1.83
C ASP A 231 7.47 -0.05 2.74
N MET A 232 8.72 -0.13 2.32
CA MET A 232 9.89 0.23 3.13
C MET A 232 11.04 0.72 2.26
N LEU A 233 11.98 1.41 2.90
CA LEU A 233 13.33 1.60 2.38
C LEU A 233 14.23 0.52 2.97
N VAL A 234 15.01 -0.13 2.11
CA VAL A 234 16.03 -1.11 2.48
C VAL A 234 17.39 -0.54 2.10
N TYR A 235 18.29 -0.44 3.06
CA TYR A 235 19.59 0.19 2.90
C TYR A 235 20.67 -0.86 2.66
N PHE A 236 21.31 -0.77 1.51
CA PHE A 236 22.45 -1.60 1.14
C PHE A 236 23.77 -0.87 1.38
N VAL A 237 24.85 -1.65 1.48
CA VAL A 237 26.19 -1.12 1.76
C VAL A 237 26.85 -0.48 0.54
N SER A 238 26.38 -0.75 -0.68
CA SER A 238 26.96 -0.19 -1.91
C SER A 238 25.90 0.16 -2.96
N GLU A 239 26.26 1.07 -3.88
CA GLU A 239 25.43 1.38 -5.06
C GLU A 239 25.20 0.14 -5.91
N ARG A 240 26.24 -0.69 -6.07
CA ARG A 240 26.19 -1.92 -6.86
C ARG A 240 25.16 -2.90 -6.31
N ASP A 241 25.08 -3.02 -4.99
CA ASP A 241 24.13 -3.90 -4.29
C ASP A 241 22.70 -3.39 -4.49
N ALA A 242 22.49 -2.07 -4.36
CA ALA A 242 21.19 -1.44 -4.59
C ALA A 242 20.72 -1.65 -6.04
N ASP A 243 21.60 -1.43 -7.02
CA ASP A 243 21.33 -1.69 -8.44
C ASP A 243 21.05 -3.16 -8.72
N TYR A 244 21.79 -4.07 -8.07
CA TYR A 244 21.56 -5.50 -8.19
C TYR A 244 20.18 -5.88 -7.64
N ALA A 245 19.81 -5.37 -6.46
CA ALA A 245 18.50 -5.56 -5.84
C ALA A 245 17.38 -5.08 -6.77
N ILE A 246 17.49 -3.88 -7.33
CA ILE A 246 16.47 -3.33 -8.24
C ILE A 246 16.30 -4.22 -9.48
N ARG A 247 17.40 -4.63 -10.13
CA ARG A 247 17.32 -5.45 -11.34
C ARG A 247 16.82 -6.87 -11.11
N LYS A 248 17.19 -7.49 -9.99
CA LYS A 248 16.91 -8.93 -9.73
C LYS A 248 15.64 -9.17 -8.93
N CYS A 249 15.27 -8.25 -8.05
CA CYS A 249 14.12 -8.42 -7.15
C CYS A 249 12.87 -7.70 -7.65
N HIS A 250 12.96 -6.74 -8.59
CA HIS A 250 11.77 -6.10 -9.13
C HIS A 250 10.86 -7.11 -9.84
N ARG A 251 9.59 -7.13 -9.44
CA ARG A 251 8.54 -8.02 -9.94
C ARG A 251 8.78 -9.50 -9.65
N GLU A 252 9.78 -9.83 -8.84
CA GLU A 252 9.94 -11.17 -8.32
C GLU A 252 8.79 -11.53 -7.38
N ILE A 253 8.35 -12.78 -7.43
CA ILE A 253 7.32 -13.31 -6.53
C ILE A 253 7.98 -13.69 -5.21
N TYR A 254 7.65 -12.96 -4.14
CA TYR A 254 8.02 -13.30 -2.77
C TYR A 254 6.77 -13.62 -1.96
N LYS A 255 6.71 -14.84 -1.38
CA LYS A 255 5.53 -15.34 -0.65
C LYS A 255 4.22 -15.08 -1.42
N GLY A 256 4.24 -15.32 -2.73
CA GLY A 256 3.09 -15.17 -3.63
C GLY A 256 2.75 -13.74 -4.07
N TYR A 257 3.47 -12.72 -3.61
CA TYR A 257 3.25 -11.31 -3.98
C TYR A 257 4.38 -10.80 -4.89
N PRO A 258 4.07 -10.09 -5.99
CA PRO A 258 5.08 -9.46 -6.84
C PRO A 258 5.66 -8.24 -6.15
N LEU A 259 6.97 -8.23 -5.93
CA LEU A 259 7.66 -7.10 -5.30
C LEU A 259 7.77 -5.91 -6.25
N ASN A 260 7.65 -4.71 -5.70
CA ASN A 260 7.92 -3.46 -6.40
C ASN A 260 9.22 -2.87 -5.86
N VAL A 261 10.31 -2.92 -6.64
CA VAL A 261 11.65 -2.56 -6.18
C VAL A 261 12.18 -1.42 -7.05
N PHE A 262 12.41 -0.27 -6.44
CA PHE A 262 12.78 0.98 -7.11
C PHE A 262 13.90 1.70 -6.32
N PRO A 263 14.62 2.66 -6.91
CA PRO A 263 15.54 3.52 -6.15
C PRO A 263 14.89 4.18 -4.93
N GLY A 264 15.60 4.37 -3.82
CA GLY A 264 15.05 5.02 -2.63
C GLY A 264 15.11 6.55 -2.64
N ARG A 265 16.06 7.12 -3.39
CA ARG A 265 16.31 8.58 -3.47
C ARG A 265 15.75 9.23 -4.73
N GLU A 266 15.60 8.46 -5.80
CA GLU A 266 15.16 8.98 -7.10
C GLU A 266 13.73 8.54 -7.42
N PRO A 267 12.85 9.46 -7.83
CA PRO A 267 11.49 9.10 -8.21
C PRO A 267 11.47 8.33 -9.52
N VAL A 268 10.70 7.23 -9.54
CA VAL A 268 10.34 6.51 -10.75
C VAL A 268 8.89 6.83 -11.08
N TYR A 269 8.65 7.34 -12.28
CA TYR A 269 7.31 7.74 -12.72
C TYR A 269 6.65 6.66 -13.58
N PHE A 270 5.33 6.66 -13.59
CA PHE A 270 4.53 5.93 -14.56
C PHE A 270 4.65 6.55 -15.95
N ASP A 271 4.68 5.71 -16.98
CA ASP A 271 4.57 6.18 -18.36
C ASP A 271 3.08 6.43 -18.72
N PRO A 272 2.65 7.69 -18.97
CA PRO A 272 1.25 8.02 -19.23
C PRO A 272 0.69 7.34 -20.49
N SER A 273 1.54 6.99 -21.45
CA SER A 273 1.11 6.37 -22.71
C SER A 273 0.52 4.97 -22.49
N ARG A 274 1.01 4.26 -21.46
CA ARG A 274 0.68 2.86 -21.16
C ARG A 274 0.23 2.62 -19.71
N SER A 275 -0.17 3.66 -18.98
CA SER A 275 -0.59 3.54 -17.58
C SER A 275 -1.99 4.08 -17.32
N LEU A 276 -2.68 3.49 -16.34
CA LEU A 276 -3.98 3.95 -15.84
C LEU A 276 -3.96 4.10 -14.32
N GLN A 277 -4.60 5.14 -13.82
CA GLN A 277 -4.87 5.35 -12.41
C GLN A 277 -6.25 4.76 -12.09
N ALA A 278 -6.31 3.82 -11.16
CA ALA A 278 -7.57 3.35 -10.60
C ALA A 278 -8.02 4.26 -9.47
N THR A 279 -9.28 4.70 -9.56
CA THR A 279 -9.93 5.52 -8.54
C THR A 279 -11.24 4.85 -8.08
N ARG A 280 -11.74 5.31 -6.92
CA ARG A 280 -13.03 4.89 -6.36
C ARG A 280 -13.11 3.38 -6.06
N MET A 281 -12.04 2.77 -5.58
CA MET A 281 -12.14 1.40 -5.05
C MET A 281 -13.20 1.36 -3.92
N LYS A 282 -14.01 0.29 -3.87
CA LYS A 282 -15.19 0.20 -2.98
C LYS A 282 -14.77 0.46 -1.51
N SER A 283 -15.34 1.50 -0.89
CA SER A 283 -15.00 1.89 0.48
C SER A 283 -15.23 0.76 1.50
N GLY A 284 -14.26 0.59 2.40
CA GLY A 284 -14.28 -0.48 3.40
C GLY A 284 -13.94 -1.85 2.84
N ARG A 285 -13.54 -1.96 1.56
CA ARG A 285 -12.83 -3.14 1.06
C ARG A 285 -11.36 -2.80 0.92
N ILE A 286 -10.55 -3.76 1.29
CA ILE A 286 -9.10 -3.68 1.21
C ILE A 286 -8.65 -4.67 0.14
N TYR A 287 -7.96 -4.17 -0.88
CA TYR A 287 -7.39 -4.98 -1.96
C TYR A 287 -5.87 -4.95 -1.88
N SER A 288 -5.22 -6.11 -1.93
CA SER A 288 -3.77 -6.17 -2.18
C SER A 288 -3.44 -5.79 -3.62
N GLU A 289 -2.19 -5.39 -3.87
CA GLU A 289 -1.70 -5.13 -5.23
C GLU A 289 -1.80 -6.39 -6.11
N LEU A 290 -1.55 -7.57 -5.53
CA LEU A 290 -1.75 -8.85 -6.21
C LEU A 290 -3.21 -9.07 -6.64
N PHE A 291 -4.19 -8.78 -5.78
CA PHE A 291 -5.60 -8.90 -6.15
C PHE A 291 -5.93 -7.92 -7.27
N PHE A 292 -5.47 -6.67 -7.10
CA PHE A 292 -5.69 -5.59 -8.04
C PHE A 292 -5.18 -5.99 -9.42
N GLU A 293 -3.92 -6.44 -9.51
CA GLU A 293 -3.28 -6.92 -10.74
C GLU A 293 -3.97 -8.14 -11.35
N LYS A 294 -4.18 -9.21 -10.56
CA LYS A 294 -4.78 -10.45 -11.05
C LYS A 294 -6.18 -10.22 -11.61
N HIS A 295 -7.00 -9.40 -10.96
CA HIS A 295 -8.36 -9.11 -11.41
C HIS A 295 -8.38 -8.57 -12.84
N VAL A 296 -7.56 -7.54 -13.10
CA VAL A 296 -7.49 -6.90 -14.41
C VAL A 296 -6.85 -7.85 -15.43
N LYS A 297 -5.75 -8.52 -15.07
CA LYS A 297 -5.05 -9.49 -15.92
C LYS A 297 -5.98 -10.60 -16.41
N PHE A 298 -6.74 -11.23 -15.51
CA PHE A 298 -7.58 -12.38 -15.86
C PHE A 298 -8.85 -11.99 -16.62
N ILE A 299 -9.53 -10.93 -16.18
CA ILE A 299 -10.82 -10.54 -16.81
C ILE A 299 -10.58 -9.93 -18.19
N GLN A 300 -9.54 -9.10 -18.33
CA GLN A 300 -9.29 -8.36 -19.57
C GLN A 300 -8.28 -9.06 -20.49
N LYS A 301 -7.63 -10.13 -20.03
CA LYS A 301 -6.56 -10.84 -20.75
C LYS A 301 -5.46 -9.88 -21.21
N VAL A 302 -4.95 -9.06 -20.27
CA VAL A 302 -3.93 -8.04 -20.51
C VAL A 302 -2.64 -8.34 -19.76
N THR A 303 -1.51 -7.81 -20.23
CA THR A 303 -0.24 -7.93 -19.51
C THR A 303 0.05 -6.67 -18.69
N VAL A 304 0.12 -6.84 -17.37
CA VAL A 304 0.47 -5.78 -16.42
C VAL A 304 1.95 -5.89 -16.07
N THR A 305 2.70 -4.79 -16.24
CA THR A 305 4.13 -4.73 -15.93
C THR A 305 4.39 -4.26 -14.51
N CYS A 306 3.52 -3.39 -13.97
CA CYS A 306 3.61 -2.90 -12.60
C CYS A 306 2.22 -2.51 -12.09
N ALA A 307 1.92 -2.87 -10.86
CA ALA A 307 0.72 -2.42 -10.15
C ALA A 307 1.14 -1.89 -8.78
N VAL A 308 0.68 -0.69 -8.44
CA VAL A 308 0.96 -0.06 -7.13
C VAL A 308 -0.32 0.47 -6.52
N LYS A 309 -0.38 0.50 -5.19
CA LYS A 309 -1.45 1.17 -4.42
C LYS A 309 -0.87 2.29 -3.57
N PHE A 310 -1.48 3.46 -3.66
CA PHE A 310 -1.08 4.62 -2.85
C PHE A 310 -1.85 4.66 -1.55
N ASP A 311 -3.13 4.28 -1.61
CA ASP A 311 -4.03 4.25 -0.47
C ASP A 311 -5.08 3.10 -0.60
N THR A 312 -6.11 3.08 0.25
CA THR A 312 -7.16 2.04 0.23
C THR A 312 -8.17 2.20 -0.91
N ARG A 313 -8.16 3.34 -1.59
CA ARG A 313 -9.14 3.82 -2.58
C ARG A 313 -8.52 4.12 -3.96
N SER A 314 -7.20 4.24 -4.02
CA SER A 314 -6.45 4.65 -5.21
C SER A 314 -5.21 3.78 -5.44
N GLY A 315 -4.88 3.59 -6.71
CA GLY A 315 -3.70 2.89 -7.18
C GLY A 315 -3.45 3.19 -8.65
N ALA A 316 -2.39 2.64 -9.20
CA ALA A 316 -2.07 2.76 -10.62
C ALA A 316 -1.52 1.45 -11.16
N MET A 317 -1.66 1.28 -12.48
CA MET A 317 -1.13 0.16 -13.22
C MET A 317 -0.42 0.64 -14.47
N GLU A 318 0.68 0.00 -14.78
CA GLU A 318 1.39 0.10 -16.06
C GLU A 318 1.20 -1.20 -16.83
N PHE A 319 0.90 -1.07 -18.12
CA PHE A 319 0.64 -2.18 -19.03
C PHE A 319 1.83 -2.38 -19.98
N ALA A 320 1.96 -3.59 -20.52
CA ALA A 320 3.01 -3.91 -21.47
C ALA A 320 2.88 -3.13 -22.78
N SER A 321 1.65 -2.82 -23.21
CA SER A 321 1.35 -2.12 -24.44
C SER A 321 0.20 -1.10 -24.29
N THR A 322 0.11 -0.17 -25.22
CA THR A 322 -1.01 0.78 -25.34
C THR A 322 -2.34 0.06 -25.64
N ALA A 323 -2.29 -1.06 -26.36
CA ALA A 323 -3.46 -1.92 -26.62
C ALA A 323 -3.99 -2.57 -25.33
N ASP A 324 -3.10 -3.08 -24.48
CA ASP A 324 -3.47 -3.64 -23.17
C ASP A 324 -4.07 -2.57 -22.25
N LYS A 325 -3.49 -1.37 -22.25
CA LYS A 325 -4.07 -0.20 -21.56
C LYS A 325 -5.50 0.07 -22.03
N ALA A 326 -5.73 0.12 -23.34
CA ALA A 326 -7.06 0.39 -23.90
C ALA A 326 -8.08 -0.70 -23.50
N LYS A 327 -7.70 -1.98 -23.62
CA LYS A 327 -8.55 -3.10 -23.16
C LYS A 327 -8.95 -2.96 -21.69
N ALA A 328 -7.98 -2.68 -20.81
CA ALA A 328 -8.26 -2.48 -19.39
C ALA A 328 -9.15 -1.26 -19.13
N GLN A 329 -8.93 -0.15 -19.84
CA GLN A 329 -9.70 1.08 -19.67
C GLN A 329 -11.20 0.91 -20.01
N PHE A 330 -11.50 0.18 -21.09
CA PHE A 330 -12.88 0.02 -21.57
C PHE A 330 -13.58 -1.22 -21.03
N GLY A 331 -12.84 -2.28 -20.72
CA GLY A 331 -13.43 -3.54 -20.27
C GLY A 331 -13.58 -3.68 -18.76
N GLU A 332 -12.79 -2.94 -17.95
CA GLU A 332 -12.84 -3.06 -16.49
C GLU A 332 -14.07 -2.35 -15.90
N ARG A 333 -14.81 -3.05 -15.03
CA ARG A 333 -16.06 -2.56 -14.42
C ARG A 333 -15.96 -2.39 -12.92
N LEU A 334 -15.06 -3.11 -12.26
CA LEU A 334 -14.89 -3.03 -10.80
C LEU A 334 -14.17 -1.75 -10.38
N PHE A 335 -13.24 -1.28 -11.21
CA PHE A 335 -12.42 -0.10 -10.95
C PHE A 335 -12.72 1.00 -11.97
N LYS A 336 -12.71 2.26 -11.51
CA LYS A 336 -12.81 3.40 -12.42
C LYS A 336 -11.40 3.85 -12.81
N PHE A 337 -11.01 3.55 -14.03
CA PHE A 337 -9.73 4.00 -14.58
C PHE A 337 -9.78 5.43 -15.13
N LYS A 338 -8.67 6.13 -14.97
CA LYS A 338 -8.37 7.43 -15.56
C LYS A 338 -6.93 7.42 -16.11
N PRO A 339 -6.59 8.29 -17.06
CA PRO A 339 -5.20 8.51 -17.44
C PRO A 339 -4.33 8.88 -16.23
N VAL A 340 -3.10 8.38 -16.19
CA VAL A 340 -2.14 8.70 -15.13
C VAL A 340 -1.57 10.11 -15.35
N PRO A 341 -1.46 10.95 -14.29
CA PRO A 341 -0.72 12.20 -14.38
C PRO A 341 0.77 11.98 -14.71
N HIS A 342 1.37 12.86 -15.50
CA HIS A 342 2.78 12.78 -15.93
C HIS A 342 3.79 12.61 -14.77
N ARG A 343 3.47 13.13 -13.59
CA ARG A 343 4.35 13.09 -12.40
C ARG A 343 3.87 12.13 -11.31
N LEU A 344 3.05 11.13 -11.65
CA LEU A 344 2.66 10.12 -10.67
C LEU A 344 3.81 9.15 -10.44
N ARG A 345 4.36 9.14 -9.23
CA ARG A 345 5.45 8.24 -8.82
C ARG A 345 4.92 6.80 -8.63
N LYS A 346 5.79 5.82 -8.84
CA LYS A 346 5.56 4.40 -8.49
C LYS A 346 5.81 4.14 -7.01
N GLN A 347 6.75 4.87 -6.40
CA GLN A 347 6.98 4.83 -4.96
C GLN A 347 5.97 5.69 -4.20
N ARG A 348 5.55 5.23 -3.02
CA ARG A 348 4.71 6.04 -2.11
C ARG A 348 5.51 7.14 -1.43
N PHE A 349 6.75 6.85 -1.06
CA PHE A 349 7.66 7.78 -0.42
C PHE A 349 9.09 7.53 -0.88
N LEU A 350 9.91 8.59 -0.88
CA LEU A 350 11.35 8.55 -1.05
C LEU A 350 12.02 8.77 0.32
N GLU A 351 13.33 8.50 0.42
CA GLU A 351 14.14 8.80 1.62
C GLU A 351 13.93 10.24 2.09
N GLN A 352 14.01 11.20 1.17
CA GLN A 352 13.80 12.62 1.49
C GLN A 352 12.40 12.95 2.05
N ASP A 353 11.37 12.16 1.72
CA ASP A 353 10.00 12.41 2.16
C ASP A 353 9.80 12.01 3.64
N ILE A 354 10.70 11.16 4.16
CA ILE A 354 10.65 10.59 5.52
C ILE A 354 11.97 10.74 6.28
N LEU A 355 12.87 11.61 5.80
CA LEU A 355 14.22 11.76 6.35
C LEU A 355 14.19 12.13 7.83
N ASP A 356 13.33 13.08 8.22
CA ASP A 356 13.17 13.50 9.62
C ASP A 356 12.80 12.33 10.54
N GLN A 357 11.97 11.40 10.07
CA GLN A 357 11.58 10.22 10.83
C GLN A 357 12.75 9.23 10.98
N ILE A 358 13.54 9.07 9.92
CA ILE A 358 14.73 8.22 9.92
C ILE A 358 15.77 8.80 10.88
N GLU A 359 16.07 10.09 10.79
CA GLU A 359 17.06 10.74 11.66
C GLU A 359 16.64 10.72 13.13
N ALA A 360 15.35 10.94 13.43
CA ALA A 360 14.83 10.78 14.79
C ALA A 360 15.02 9.33 15.31
N TYR A 361 14.78 8.33 14.46
CA TYR A 361 15.03 6.94 14.82
C TYR A 361 16.52 6.65 15.07
N LEU A 362 17.41 7.19 14.24
CA LEU A 362 18.86 7.04 14.38
C LEU A 362 19.39 7.75 15.63
N ALA A 363 18.83 8.89 16.00
CA ALA A 363 19.17 9.59 17.24
C ALA A 363 18.82 8.74 18.47
N TYR A 364 17.70 8.02 18.43
CA TYR A 364 17.29 7.11 19.50
C TYR A 364 18.08 5.79 19.49
N HIS A 365 18.55 5.34 18.32
CA HIS A 365 19.31 4.10 18.14
C HIS A 365 20.68 4.38 17.48
N PRO A 366 21.66 4.96 18.22
CA PRO A 366 22.93 5.40 17.63
C PRO A 366 23.75 4.29 16.99
N ASN A 367 23.54 3.04 17.41
CA ASN A 367 24.23 1.87 16.88
C ASN A 367 23.48 1.19 15.72
N ALA A 368 22.31 1.70 15.29
CA ALA A 368 21.51 1.07 14.23
C ALA A 368 22.22 0.99 12.87
N LEU A 369 23.20 1.87 12.63
CA LEU A 369 24.03 1.85 11.42
C LEU A 369 25.36 1.12 11.61
N GLN A 370 25.67 0.62 12.80
CA GLN A 370 26.88 -0.15 13.07
C GLN A 370 26.66 -1.62 12.74
N MET A 371 27.74 -2.34 12.43
CA MET A 371 27.67 -3.76 12.12
C MET A 371 27.59 -4.50 13.43
N ASP A 372 26.55 -5.30 13.60
CA ASP A 372 26.55 -6.28 14.68
C ASP A 372 27.54 -7.41 14.31
N PRO A 373 28.61 -7.64 15.10
CA PRO A 373 29.53 -8.74 14.85
C PRO A 373 28.85 -10.12 14.88
N ASN A 374 27.73 -10.23 15.60
CA ASN A 374 26.96 -11.46 15.75
C ASN A 374 25.85 -11.60 14.72
N ASP A 375 25.83 -10.71 13.73
CA ASP A 375 24.84 -10.73 12.68
C ASP A 375 24.93 -12.00 11.85
N LYS A 376 23.93 -12.88 12.00
CA LYS A 376 23.87 -14.16 11.30
C LYS A 376 24.00 -14.00 9.79
N TYR A 377 23.27 -13.06 9.19
CA TYR A 377 23.23 -12.92 7.73
C TYR A 377 24.51 -12.29 7.20
N ALA A 378 25.08 -11.31 7.90
CA ALA A 378 26.37 -10.73 7.51
C ALA A 378 27.48 -11.80 7.56
N ASN A 379 27.52 -12.61 8.63
CA ASN A 379 28.50 -13.69 8.79
C ASN A 379 28.37 -14.78 7.72
N MET A 380 27.15 -15.15 7.32
CA MET A 380 26.93 -16.07 6.20
C MET A 380 27.46 -15.47 4.89
N LEU A 381 27.11 -14.22 4.60
CA LEU A 381 27.52 -13.54 3.37
C LEU A 381 29.05 -13.34 3.26
N LEU A 382 29.74 -13.10 4.38
CA LEU A 382 31.22 -13.07 4.46
C LEU A 382 31.86 -14.43 4.17
N ARG A 383 31.17 -15.53 4.47
CA ARG A 383 31.58 -16.90 4.13
C ARG A 383 31.12 -17.33 2.73
N ASN A 384 30.49 -16.42 1.99
CA ASN A 384 29.84 -16.70 0.71
C ASN A 384 28.74 -17.78 0.80
N GLU A 385 28.12 -17.90 1.98
CA GLU A 385 26.97 -18.75 2.27
C GLU A 385 25.66 -17.94 2.14
N ARG A 386 24.54 -18.64 1.97
CA ARG A 386 23.20 -18.02 1.84
C ARG A 386 22.17 -18.79 2.64
N PRO A 387 21.18 -18.11 3.25
CA PRO A 387 20.08 -18.81 3.91
C PRO A 387 19.31 -19.65 2.88
N ASN A 388 18.89 -20.85 3.30
CA ASN A 388 18.04 -21.69 2.48
C ASN A 388 16.59 -21.22 2.64
N VAL A 389 16.16 -20.35 1.73
CA VAL A 389 14.78 -19.86 1.66
C VAL A 389 14.09 -20.60 0.54
N ASP A 390 12.93 -21.20 0.84
CA ASP A 390 12.01 -21.61 -0.21
C ASP A 390 11.21 -20.37 -0.67
N PRO A 391 11.53 -19.80 -1.84
CA PRO A 391 10.81 -18.61 -2.31
C PRO A 391 9.37 -18.91 -2.70
N LYS A 392 9.06 -20.19 -2.95
CA LYS A 392 7.73 -20.63 -3.39
C LYS A 392 6.95 -21.06 -2.14
N PRO A 393 5.87 -20.33 -1.79
CA PRO A 393 5.01 -20.80 -0.71
C PRO A 393 4.43 -22.17 -1.11
N LYS A 394 4.41 -23.11 -0.15
CA LYS A 394 3.84 -24.46 -0.34
C LYS A 394 2.35 -24.43 -0.72
N GLN A 395 1.67 -23.32 -0.46
CA GLN A 395 0.26 -23.11 -0.78
C GLN A 395 0.09 -21.89 -1.70
N PRO A 396 -0.86 -21.95 -2.65
CA PRO A 396 -1.19 -20.80 -3.48
C PRO A 396 -1.71 -19.67 -2.60
N VAL A 397 -1.04 -18.53 -2.67
CA VAL A 397 -1.39 -17.38 -1.84
C VAL A 397 -2.67 -16.75 -2.39
N LEU A 398 -3.73 -16.83 -1.57
CA LEU A 398 -4.98 -16.18 -1.87
C LEU A 398 -4.78 -14.66 -1.81
N PRO A 399 -5.13 -13.91 -2.88
CA PRO A 399 -4.99 -12.47 -2.86
C PRO A 399 -5.85 -11.87 -1.75
N LEU A 400 -5.23 -11.14 -0.82
CA LEU A 400 -5.94 -10.54 0.29
C LEU A 400 -7.02 -9.56 -0.20
N ARG A 401 -8.27 -9.91 0.08
CA ARG A 401 -9.44 -9.05 -0.09
C ARG A 401 -10.24 -9.06 1.20
N ARG A 402 -10.06 -8.05 2.05
CA ARG A 402 -10.87 -7.95 3.27
C ARG A 402 -12.14 -7.17 3.00
N GLY A 403 -13.26 -7.74 3.42
CA GLY A 403 -14.53 -7.04 3.49
C GLY A 403 -14.53 -5.95 4.57
N PRO A 404 -15.59 -5.13 4.64
CA PRO A 404 -15.78 -4.23 5.77
C PRO A 404 -15.85 -5.05 7.07
N THR A 405 -15.18 -4.59 8.12
CA THR A 405 -15.18 -5.28 9.43
C THR A 405 -16.60 -5.52 9.95
N LYS A 406 -16.82 -6.59 10.73
CA LYS A 406 -18.12 -6.89 11.36
C LYS A 406 -18.69 -5.65 12.07
N GLN A 407 -17.84 -4.89 12.79
CA GLN A 407 -18.20 -3.63 13.45
C GLN A 407 -18.65 -2.53 12.46
N MET A 408 -17.93 -2.32 11.35
CA MET A 408 -18.35 -1.36 10.32
C MET A 408 -19.67 -1.77 9.65
N GLN A 409 -19.86 -3.07 9.39
CA GLN A 409 -21.11 -3.60 8.85
C GLN A 409 -22.27 -3.35 9.82
N GLN A 410 -22.06 -3.60 11.12
CA GLN A 410 -23.04 -3.33 12.17
C GLN A 410 -23.35 -1.84 12.29
N LYS A 411 -22.35 -0.95 12.26
CA LYS A 411 -22.53 0.50 12.28
C LYS A 411 -23.33 0.99 11.07
N ARG A 412 -23.02 0.50 9.86
CA ARG A 412 -23.79 0.79 8.64
C ARG A 412 -25.24 0.31 8.74
N LEU A 413 -25.45 -0.88 9.29
CA LEU A 413 -26.80 -1.42 9.53
C LEU A 413 -27.57 -0.56 10.54
N GLN A 414 -26.95 -0.15 11.65
CA GLN A 414 -27.55 0.73 12.65
C GLN A 414 -27.92 2.10 12.06
N GLN A 415 -27.04 2.70 11.26
CA GLN A 415 -27.33 3.96 10.56
C GLN A 415 -28.49 3.81 9.57
N LYS A 416 -28.56 2.69 8.84
CA LYS A 416 -29.68 2.38 7.94
C LYS A 416 -30.99 2.25 8.72
N ILE A 417 -30.98 1.50 9.82
CA ILE A 417 -32.12 1.33 10.72
C ILE A 417 -32.59 2.68 11.28
N SER A 418 -31.66 3.53 11.74
CA SER A 418 -31.98 4.87 12.25
C SER A 418 -32.64 5.76 11.20
N ARG A 419 -32.10 5.78 9.96
CA ARG A 419 -32.70 6.51 8.83
C ARG A 419 -34.09 5.99 8.49
N GLU A 420 -34.28 4.68 8.48
CA GLU A 420 -35.60 4.06 8.25
C GLU A 420 -36.60 4.43 9.36
N ARG A 421 -36.20 4.38 10.63
CA ARG A 421 -37.03 4.84 11.75
C ARG A 421 -37.48 6.29 11.58
N ARG A 422 -36.56 7.21 11.26
CA ARG A 422 -36.89 8.61 11.02
C ARG A 422 -37.90 8.79 9.87
N ARG A 423 -37.74 8.03 8.78
CA ARG A 423 -38.68 8.05 7.65
C ARG A 423 -40.06 7.51 8.03
N ILE A 424 -40.11 6.42 8.79
CA ILE A 424 -41.36 5.84 9.29
C ILE A 424 -42.07 6.83 10.21
N ALA A 425 -41.36 7.42 11.17
CA ALA A 425 -41.89 8.42 12.10
C ALA A 425 -42.46 9.63 11.34
N LYS A 426 -41.69 10.19 10.40
CA LYS A 426 -42.14 11.31 9.55
C LYS A 426 -43.40 10.95 8.75
N ALA A 427 -43.43 9.79 8.11
CA ALA A 427 -44.61 9.36 7.35
C ALA A 427 -45.85 9.22 8.24
N MET A 428 -45.70 8.67 9.45
CA MET A 428 -46.83 8.53 10.38
C MET A 428 -47.29 9.87 10.95
N ALA A 429 -46.38 10.80 11.26
CA ALA A 429 -46.71 12.15 11.68
C ALA A 429 -47.48 12.93 10.60
N GLU A 430 -47.17 12.69 9.33
CA GLU A 430 -47.89 13.24 8.17
C GLU A 430 -49.21 12.48 7.85
N GLY A 431 -49.60 11.47 8.65
CA GLY A 431 -50.79 10.64 8.38
C GLY A 431 -50.64 9.69 7.18
N ARG A 432 -49.44 9.53 6.62
CA ARG A 432 -49.15 8.67 5.45
C ARG A 432 -48.75 7.26 5.88
N LYS A 433 -49.07 6.25 5.05
CA LYS A 433 -48.62 4.87 5.26
C LYS A 433 -47.11 4.74 4.97
N PRO A 434 -46.28 4.29 5.93
CA PRO A 434 -44.85 4.09 5.70
C PRO A 434 -44.59 3.05 4.60
N ARG A 435 -43.76 3.38 3.60
CA ARG A 435 -43.40 2.48 2.50
C ARG A 435 -42.00 1.90 2.68
N CYS A 436 -41.86 0.59 2.51
CA CYS A 436 -40.57 -0.09 2.45
C CYS A 436 -40.04 -0.10 1.01
N PHE A 437 -38.83 0.40 0.79
CA PHE A 437 -38.20 0.42 -0.53
C PHE A 437 -37.26 -0.77 -0.77
N ASP A 438 -36.88 -1.51 0.28
CA ASP A 438 -36.00 -2.67 0.14
C ASP A 438 -36.74 -3.87 -0.48
N ARG A 439 -36.12 -4.51 -1.47
CA ARG A 439 -36.63 -5.74 -2.10
C ARG A 439 -36.37 -6.99 -1.24
N ASN A 440 -35.37 -6.95 -0.37
CA ASN A 440 -34.88 -8.06 0.43
C ASN A 440 -35.90 -8.48 1.54
N LYS A 441 -36.22 -9.79 1.65
CA LYS A 441 -37.20 -10.34 2.61
C LYS A 441 -36.86 -9.99 4.08
N PRO A 442 -35.65 -10.29 4.60
CA PRO A 442 -35.23 -9.85 5.94
C PRO A 442 -35.39 -8.35 6.21
N ALA A 443 -35.09 -7.50 5.22
CA ALA A 443 -35.26 -6.05 5.37
C ALA A 443 -36.74 -5.67 5.49
N LYS A 444 -37.61 -6.27 4.67
CA LYS A 444 -39.07 -6.08 4.77
C LYS A 444 -39.62 -6.51 6.13
N GLN A 445 -39.15 -7.64 6.67
CA GLN A 445 -39.56 -8.11 8.01
C GLN A 445 -39.13 -7.13 9.11
N ARG A 446 -37.87 -6.67 9.07
CA ARG A 446 -37.39 -5.63 10.01
C ARG A 446 -38.20 -4.35 9.91
N PHE A 447 -38.50 -3.88 8.70
CA PHE A 447 -39.34 -2.72 8.46
C PHE A 447 -40.74 -2.88 9.09
N LYS A 448 -41.41 -4.02 8.85
CA LYS A 448 -42.72 -4.32 9.44
C LYS A 448 -42.68 -4.26 10.97
N LYS A 449 -41.65 -4.87 11.59
CA LYS A 449 -41.45 -4.81 13.06
C LYS A 449 -41.25 -3.38 13.56
N MET A 450 -40.50 -2.55 12.84
CA MET A 450 -40.30 -1.14 13.21
C MET A 450 -41.58 -0.31 13.13
N VAL A 451 -42.36 -0.47 12.06
CA VAL A 451 -43.66 0.19 11.91
C VAL A 451 -44.62 -0.23 13.03
N GLN A 452 -44.69 -1.53 13.34
CA GLN A 452 -45.54 -2.03 14.41
C GLN A 452 -45.13 -1.47 15.78
N LYS A 453 -43.83 -1.48 16.09
CA LYS A 453 -43.31 -0.94 17.36
C LYS A 453 -43.61 0.55 17.51
N MET A 454 -43.49 1.33 16.44
CA MET A 454 -43.82 2.76 16.49
C MET A 454 -45.32 3.03 16.61
N LYS A 455 -46.18 2.25 15.91
CA LYS A 455 -47.64 2.36 16.07
C LYS A 455 -48.07 2.11 17.51
N GLN A 456 -47.49 1.10 18.16
CA GLN A 456 -47.73 0.81 19.58
C GLN A 456 -47.28 1.97 20.47
N GLY A 457 -46.13 2.60 20.18
CA GLY A 457 -45.65 3.78 20.90
C GLY A 457 -46.61 4.97 20.82
N PHE A 458 -47.15 5.26 19.62
CA PHE A 458 -48.14 6.33 19.42
C PHE A 458 -49.46 6.08 20.17
N GLN A 459 -49.94 4.83 20.18
CA GLN A 459 -51.18 4.46 20.88
C GLN A 459 -51.04 4.57 22.40
N ASN A 460 -49.85 4.31 22.93
CA ASN A 460 -49.59 4.34 24.37
C ASN A 460 -49.31 5.75 24.91
N GLY A 461 -49.44 6.81 24.11
CA GLY A 461 -49.25 8.20 24.55
C GLY A 461 -47.81 8.56 24.92
N VAL A 462 -46.83 7.69 24.65
CA VAL A 462 -45.40 7.96 24.90
C VAL A 462 -44.88 8.77 23.71
N GLY A 463 -45.20 10.06 23.72
CA GLY A 463 -44.99 11.01 22.63
C GLY A 463 -43.66 11.77 22.64
N GLU A 464 -42.61 11.25 23.27
CA GLU A 464 -41.26 11.83 23.17
C GLU A 464 -40.36 10.88 22.36
N PHE A 465 -39.95 11.32 21.16
CA PHE A 465 -39.09 10.56 20.23
C PHE A 465 -37.95 11.39 19.68
#